data_AF-A0AAV5TZI7-F1
#
_entry.id   AF-A0AAV5TZI7-F1
#
_cell.length_a   1.000
_cell.length_b   1.000
_cell.length_c   1.000
_cell.angle_alpha   90.00
_cell.angle_beta   90.00
_cell.angle_gamma   90.00
#
_symmetry.space_group_name_H-M   'P 1'
#
loop_
_entity.id
_entity.type
_entity.pdbx_description
1 polymer ?
#
loop_
_entity_poly.entity_id
_entity_poly.type
_entity_poly.pdbx_seq_one_letter_code
_entity_poly.pdbx_strand_id
1 'polypeptide(L)'
;RMNLLYCSLLSIVRITLLSSSFLTEITENTEWIMKNQECIDIIKQAKAYKRNYEKGNELVSFKTAERVCYDAHRLLFSITMRDMEVYSMDTPSTIDLYDPLTHSWHRSESSSSPDDYRTIIAVNMKMIFVGFDHEERLHPGFEVYDTQKCEWNQVVLQTAQPAHIGAIGVIE
;
A
#
# COMPACT_ATOMS: atom_id res chain seq x y z
N ARG A 1 -15.97 3.83 -35.03
CA ARG A 1 -16.08 3.65 -33.56
C ARG A 1 -15.10 2.60 -32.99
N MET A 2 -14.84 1.47 -33.66
CA MET A 2 -13.85 0.46 -33.19
C MET A 2 -12.41 0.96 -33.08
N ASN A 3 -11.93 1.81 -34.00
CA ASN A 3 -10.53 2.28 -33.99
C ASN A 3 -10.10 3.01 -32.71
N LEU A 4 -11.03 3.74 -32.07
CA LEU A 4 -10.76 4.48 -30.84
C LEU A 4 -10.58 3.56 -29.61
N LEU A 5 -11.20 2.37 -29.62
CA LEU A 5 -11.10 1.41 -28.51
C LEU A 5 -9.70 0.77 -28.46
N TYR A 6 -9.09 0.52 -29.62
CA TYR A 6 -7.77 -0.10 -29.71
C TYR A 6 -6.65 0.80 -29.20
N CYS A 7 -6.66 2.08 -29.58
CA CYS A 7 -5.70 3.08 -29.08
C CYS A 7 -5.87 3.31 -27.59
N SER A 8 -7.13 3.38 -27.14
CA SER A 8 -7.45 3.50 -25.72
C SER A 8 -6.87 2.32 -24.92
N LEU A 9 -7.03 1.09 -25.41
CA LEU A 9 -6.44 -0.11 -24.80
C LEU A 9 -4.91 -0.02 -24.71
N LEU A 10 -4.23 0.29 -25.82
CA LEU A 10 -2.76 0.42 -25.85
C LEU A 10 -2.25 1.53 -24.94
N SER A 11 -3.06 2.57 -24.70
CA SER A 11 -2.70 3.67 -23.80
C SER A 11 -2.81 3.34 -22.31
N ILE A 12 -3.55 2.27 -21.96
CA ILE A 12 -3.74 1.80 -20.57
C ILE A 12 -2.71 0.71 -20.23
N VAL A 13 -2.26 -0.06 -21.22
CA VAL A 13 -1.22 -1.08 -21.04
C VAL A 13 0.16 -0.43 -20.98
N ARG A 14 1.03 -0.87 -20.05
CA ARG A 14 2.42 -0.39 -19.93
C ARG A 14 3.30 -1.00 -21.01
N ILE A 15 3.11 -0.58 -22.24
CA ILE A 15 3.82 -1.14 -23.39
C ILE A 15 5.34 -0.90 -23.34
N THR A 16 5.82 0.06 -22.54
CA THR A 16 7.25 0.31 -22.27
C THR A 16 7.95 -0.82 -21.50
N LEU A 17 7.18 -1.65 -20.77
CA LEU A 17 7.74 -2.82 -20.05
C LEU A 17 8.00 -4.00 -20.98
N LEU A 18 7.42 -4.00 -22.17
CA LEU A 18 7.55 -5.07 -23.13
C LEU A 18 8.93 -5.02 -23.83
N SER A 19 9.38 -6.16 -24.37
CA SER A 19 10.62 -6.22 -25.14
C SER A 19 10.43 -5.56 -26.51
N SER A 20 11.51 -5.01 -27.08
CA SER A 20 11.45 -4.38 -28.41
C SER A 20 11.09 -5.39 -29.50
N SER A 21 11.58 -6.64 -29.37
CA SER A 21 11.25 -7.75 -30.27
C SER A 21 9.77 -8.08 -30.24
N PHE A 22 9.18 -8.22 -29.05
CA PHE A 22 7.76 -8.48 -28.89
C PHE A 22 6.91 -7.35 -29.49
N LEU A 23 7.27 -6.08 -29.23
CA LEU A 23 6.55 -4.95 -29.83
C LEU A 23 6.62 -4.93 -31.37
N THR A 24 7.74 -5.34 -31.97
CA THR A 24 7.86 -5.50 -33.43
C THR A 24 6.93 -6.61 -33.92
N GLU A 25 6.98 -7.77 -33.28
CA GLU A 25 6.16 -8.94 -33.62
C GLU A 25 4.66 -8.62 -33.57
N ILE A 26 4.18 -7.96 -32.50
CA ILE A 26 2.77 -7.59 -32.38
C ILE A 26 2.40 -6.57 -33.47
N THR A 27 3.28 -5.62 -33.79
CA THR A 27 3.00 -4.61 -34.83
C THR A 27 2.86 -5.26 -36.21
N GLU A 28 3.63 -6.29 -36.52
CA GLU A 28 3.63 -6.98 -37.81
C GLU A 28 2.52 -8.03 -37.92
N ASN A 29 2.18 -8.71 -36.82
CA ASN A 29 1.23 -9.82 -36.83
C ASN A 29 -0.21 -9.42 -36.46
N THR A 30 -0.44 -8.18 -36.04
CA THR A 30 -1.75 -7.74 -35.55
C THR A 30 -2.43 -6.79 -36.53
N GLU A 31 -3.41 -7.30 -37.25
CA GLU A 31 -4.09 -6.57 -38.34
C GLU A 31 -4.73 -5.25 -37.90
N TRP A 32 -5.33 -5.20 -36.71
CA TRP A 32 -5.97 -3.98 -36.19
C TRP A 32 -4.96 -2.91 -35.75
N ILE A 33 -3.72 -3.29 -35.41
CA ILE A 33 -2.63 -2.34 -35.13
C ILE A 33 -2.11 -1.79 -36.44
N MET A 34 -1.82 -2.66 -37.42
CA MET A 34 -1.32 -2.24 -38.74
C MET A 34 -2.25 -1.25 -39.44
N LYS A 35 -3.56 -1.42 -39.30
CA LYS A 35 -4.58 -0.54 -39.90
C LYS A 35 -4.77 0.79 -39.17
N ASN A 36 -4.17 0.98 -38.00
CA ASN A 36 -4.37 2.16 -37.17
C ASN A 36 -3.05 2.88 -36.87
N GLN A 37 -2.86 4.05 -37.49
CA GLN A 37 -1.65 4.86 -37.32
C GLN A 37 -1.44 5.31 -35.87
N GLU A 38 -2.50 5.60 -35.13
CA GLU A 38 -2.40 6.03 -33.74
C GLU A 38 -1.87 4.89 -32.84
N CYS A 39 -2.27 3.63 -33.09
CA CYS A 39 -1.69 2.47 -32.41
C CYS A 39 -0.19 2.31 -32.71
N ILE A 40 0.18 2.48 -33.98
CA ILE A 40 1.58 2.38 -34.43
C ILE A 40 2.43 3.47 -33.77
N ASP A 41 1.93 4.70 -33.70
CA ASP A 41 2.64 5.82 -33.11
C ASP A 41 2.82 5.65 -31.60
N ILE A 42 1.82 5.11 -30.89
CA ILE A 42 1.95 4.73 -29.47
C ILE A 42 3.09 3.71 -29.27
N ILE A 43 3.18 2.69 -30.13
CA ILE A 43 4.25 1.67 -30.06
C ILE A 43 5.62 2.27 -30.37
N LYS A 44 5.72 3.13 -31.39
CA LYS A 44 6.96 3.85 -31.74
C LYS A 44 7.43 4.72 -30.59
N GLN A 45 6.53 5.47 -29.96
CA GLN A 45 6.83 6.31 -28.80
C GLN A 45 7.36 5.47 -27.62
N ALA A 46 6.74 4.33 -27.32
CA ALA A 46 7.22 3.45 -26.26
C ALA A 46 8.61 2.84 -26.54
N LYS A 47 8.90 2.45 -27.79
CA LYS A 47 10.24 2.00 -28.19
C LYS A 47 11.28 3.11 -28.05
N ALA A 48 10.94 4.33 -28.47
CA ALA A 48 11.81 5.50 -28.34
C ALA A 48 12.08 5.85 -26.86
N TYR A 49 11.05 5.80 -26.02
CA TYR A 49 11.17 6.01 -24.58
C TYR A 49 12.15 5.03 -23.93
N LYS A 50 11.99 3.72 -24.19
CA LYS A 50 12.89 2.69 -23.66
C LYS A 50 14.34 2.91 -24.10
N ARG A 51 14.54 3.25 -25.37
CA ARG A 51 15.87 3.56 -25.91
C ARG A 51 16.52 4.78 -25.25
N ASN A 52 15.73 5.80 -24.92
CA ASN A 52 16.23 7.00 -24.24
C ASN A 52 16.51 6.73 -22.76
N TYR A 53 15.68 5.92 -22.09
CA TYR A 53 15.89 5.45 -20.72
C TYR A 53 17.21 4.70 -20.57
N GLU A 54 17.47 3.73 -21.44
CA GLU A 54 18.72 2.95 -21.45
C GLU A 54 19.96 3.83 -21.70
N LYS A 55 19.78 5.01 -22.33
CA LYS A 55 20.83 5.98 -22.60
C LYS A 55 21.01 7.04 -21.50
N GLY A 56 20.18 7.02 -20.45
CA GLY A 56 20.23 8.00 -19.36
C GLY A 56 19.77 9.41 -19.76
N ASN A 57 19.02 9.54 -20.85
CA ASN A 57 18.49 10.84 -21.28
C ASN A 57 17.26 11.24 -20.44
N GLU A 58 17.04 12.55 -20.29
CA GLU A 58 15.85 13.10 -19.63
C GLU A 58 14.59 12.65 -20.41
N LEU A 59 13.66 12.03 -19.70
CA LEU A 59 12.53 11.32 -20.29
C LEU A 59 11.37 12.27 -20.50
N VAL A 60 10.97 12.47 -21.76
CA VAL A 60 9.63 13.01 -22.06
C VAL A 60 8.61 11.98 -21.60
N SER A 61 7.68 12.38 -20.73
CA SER A 61 6.74 11.48 -20.08
C SER A 61 5.91 10.70 -21.12
N PHE A 62 6.26 9.44 -21.35
CA PHE A 62 5.26 8.47 -21.78
C PHE A 62 4.26 8.31 -20.62
N LYS A 63 3.04 7.79 -20.85
CA LYS A 63 2.02 7.59 -19.79
C LYS A 63 2.46 6.53 -18.76
N THR A 64 3.56 6.77 -18.07
CA THR A 64 4.18 5.98 -17.01
C THR A 64 3.78 6.52 -15.66
N ALA A 65 2.55 7.05 -15.55
CA ALA A 65 2.00 7.37 -14.24
C ALA A 65 2.15 6.15 -13.34
N GLU A 66 2.53 6.40 -12.08
CA GLU A 66 2.57 5.35 -11.09
C GLU A 66 1.20 4.64 -11.07
N ARG A 67 1.23 3.31 -10.96
CA ARG A 67 -0.02 2.57 -10.80
C ARG A 67 -0.47 2.85 -9.38
N VAL A 68 -1.48 3.69 -9.23
CA VAL A 68 -2.21 3.82 -7.97
C VAL A 68 -3.01 2.52 -7.84
N CYS A 69 -2.48 1.58 -7.06
CA CYS A 69 -3.21 0.37 -6.69
C CYS A 69 -4.09 0.73 -5.50
N TYR A 70 -5.39 0.85 -5.70
CA TYR A 70 -6.33 1.12 -4.60
C TYR A 70 -6.36 -0.02 -3.56
N ASP A 71 -5.92 -1.24 -3.95
CA ASP A 71 -5.84 -2.38 -3.04
C ASP A 71 -4.58 -2.39 -2.18
N ALA A 72 -3.52 -1.68 -2.59
CA ALA A 72 -2.31 -1.53 -1.78
C ALA A 72 -2.39 -0.21 -1.03
N HIS A 73 -3.13 -0.20 0.08
CA HIS A 73 -3.06 0.90 1.05
C HIS A 73 -1.66 0.88 1.64
N ARG A 74 -0.75 1.67 1.06
CA ARG A 74 0.62 1.84 1.55
C ARG A 74 0.61 2.75 2.78
N LEU A 75 -0.20 2.42 3.79
CA LEU A 75 -0.26 3.22 5.01
C LEU A 75 1.04 3.02 5.79
N LEU A 76 1.73 4.12 6.08
CA LEU A 76 2.74 4.15 7.13
C LEU A 76 2.03 4.52 8.43
N PHE A 77 2.36 3.83 9.52
CA PHE A 77 1.74 4.06 10.81
C PHE A 77 2.81 4.59 11.76
N SER A 78 2.51 5.68 12.46
CA SER A 78 3.25 6.09 13.64
C SER A 78 2.33 5.97 14.84
N ILE A 79 2.79 5.23 15.83
CA ILE A 79 2.11 5.14 17.12
C ILE A 79 2.90 6.04 18.05
N THR A 80 2.22 7.03 18.61
CA THR A 80 2.80 7.86 19.65
C THR A 80 2.93 6.99 20.89
N MET A 81 4.13 6.45 21.14
CA MET A 81 4.45 5.84 22.43
C MET A 81 4.48 6.95 23.48
N ARG A 82 3.87 6.70 24.65
CA ARG A 82 3.79 7.66 25.75
C ARG A 82 5.20 8.09 26.17
N ASP A 83 5.41 9.38 26.40
CA ASP A 83 6.52 9.83 27.25
C ASP A 83 6.31 9.23 28.64
N MET A 84 7.30 8.50 29.16
CA MET A 84 7.24 7.82 30.46
C MET A 84 7.00 8.77 31.66
N GLU A 85 7.06 10.09 31.46
CA GLU A 85 7.01 11.08 32.54
C GLU A 85 5.60 11.60 32.88
N VAL A 86 4.57 11.37 32.05
CA VAL A 86 3.21 11.90 32.31
C VAL A 86 2.19 10.77 32.42
N TYR A 87 2.14 10.14 33.59
CA TYR A 87 1.08 9.22 33.98
C TYR A 87 -0.20 10.02 34.33
N SER A 88 -0.98 10.42 33.33
CA SER A 88 -2.40 10.72 33.54
C SER A 88 -3.23 9.54 33.05
N MET A 89 -4.04 8.95 33.93
CA MET A 89 -4.75 7.68 33.69
C MET A 89 -5.85 7.74 32.61
N ASP A 90 -6.12 8.91 32.01
CA ASP A 90 -7.27 9.15 31.16
C ASP A 90 -6.93 9.53 29.70
N THR A 91 -5.68 9.39 29.25
CA THR A 91 -5.31 9.69 27.86
C THR A 91 -5.45 8.45 26.98
N PRO A 92 -6.35 8.44 26.00
CA PRO A 92 -6.59 7.26 25.18
C PRO A 92 -5.54 7.14 24.06
N SER A 93 -5.19 5.92 23.67
CA SER A 93 -4.15 5.68 22.67
C SER A 93 -4.67 5.96 21.26
N THR A 94 -3.89 6.68 20.44
CA THR A 94 -4.23 6.98 19.03
C THR A 94 -3.14 6.53 18.08
N ILE A 95 -3.53 6.17 16.85
CA ILE A 95 -2.59 5.88 15.76
C ILE A 95 -2.63 7.04 14.77
N ASP A 96 -1.46 7.50 14.36
CA ASP A 96 -1.33 8.42 13.23
C ASP A 96 -1.01 7.60 11.95
N LEU A 97 -1.84 7.82 10.92
CA LEU A 97 -1.86 7.10 9.66
C LEU A 97 -1.36 8.05 8.56
N TYR A 98 -0.29 7.70 7.88
CA TYR A 98 0.19 8.44 6.72
C TYR A 98 -0.20 7.74 5.43
N ASP A 99 -0.93 8.47 4.58
CA ASP A 99 -1.25 8.05 3.22
C ASP A 99 -0.23 8.66 2.24
N PRO A 100 0.65 7.84 1.62
CA PRO A 100 1.65 8.33 0.67
C PRO A 100 1.05 8.73 -0.67
N LEU A 101 -0.20 8.38 -0.98
CA LEU A 101 -0.86 8.77 -2.22
C LEU A 101 -1.33 10.23 -2.15
N THR A 102 -1.88 10.63 -1.01
CA THR A 102 -2.36 11.99 -0.76
C THR A 102 -1.31 12.87 -0.07
N HIS A 103 -0.21 12.27 0.41
CA HIS A 103 0.78 12.91 1.26
C HIS A 103 0.17 13.54 2.51
N SER A 104 -0.85 12.91 3.09
CA SER A 104 -1.57 13.43 4.26
C SER A 104 -1.51 12.48 5.45
N TRP A 105 -1.55 13.07 6.64
CA TRP A 105 -1.70 12.37 7.91
C TRP A 105 -3.16 12.35 8.34
N HIS A 106 -3.62 11.22 8.86
CA HIS A 106 -4.95 11.01 9.44
C HIS A 106 -4.79 10.42 10.83
N ARG A 107 -5.46 10.99 11.83
CA ARG A 107 -5.47 10.44 13.18
C ARG A 107 -6.66 9.50 13.34
N SER A 108 -6.42 8.30 13.88
CA SER A 108 -7.49 7.35 14.19
C SER A 108 -8.36 7.85 15.35
N GLU A 109 -9.54 7.24 15.51
CA GLU A 109 -10.23 7.29 16.79
C GLU A 109 -9.35 6.69 17.90
N SER A 110 -9.62 7.08 19.14
CA SER A 110 -8.84 6.59 20.27
C SER A 110 -9.32 5.20 20.70
N SER A 111 -8.38 4.31 21.05
CA SER A 111 -8.73 3.02 21.63
C SER A 111 -9.35 3.20 23.02
N SER A 112 -10.17 2.23 23.43
CA SER A 112 -10.79 2.22 24.75
C SER A 112 -9.85 1.75 25.87
N SER A 113 -8.68 1.22 25.54
CA SER A 113 -7.76 0.61 26.50
C SER A 113 -6.48 1.44 26.68
N PRO A 114 -6.11 1.81 27.92
CA PRO A 114 -4.93 2.62 28.21
C PRO A 114 -3.63 1.81 28.21
N ASP A 115 -3.42 0.92 27.24
CA ASP A 115 -2.34 -0.08 27.32
C ASP A 115 -1.00 0.41 26.74
N ASP A 116 0.09 -0.09 27.33
CA ASP A 116 1.45 0.07 26.82
C ASP A 116 1.67 -0.96 25.71
N TYR A 117 1.30 -0.60 24.47
CA TYR A 117 1.55 -1.47 23.31
C TYR A 117 3.05 -1.55 23.03
N ARG A 118 3.63 -2.73 23.22
CA ARG A 118 5.05 -2.99 22.96
C ARG A 118 5.31 -3.65 21.61
N THR A 119 4.28 -4.27 21.03
CA THR A 119 4.37 -4.99 19.75
C THR A 119 3.18 -4.68 18.85
N ILE A 120 3.46 -4.41 17.58
CA ILE A 120 2.45 -4.16 16.53
C ILE A 120 2.70 -5.08 15.35
N ILE A 121 1.62 -5.61 14.79
CA ILE A 121 1.65 -6.47 13.61
C ILE A 121 0.63 -5.97 12.60
N ALA A 122 1.04 -5.78 11.34
CA ALA A 122 0.12 -5.54 10.24
C ALA A 122 -0.21 -6.86 9.52
N VAL A 123 -1.48 -7.23 9.45
CA VAL A 123 -1.97 -8.42 8.75
C VAL A 123 -3.27 -8.09 8.02
N ASN A 124 -3.30 -8.28 6.70
CA ASN A 124 -4.51 -8.16 5.87
C ASN A 124 -5.41 -6.95 6.24
N MET A 125 -4.85 -5.73 6.12
CA MET A 125 -5.55 -4.48 6.42
C MET A 125 -6.00 -4.28 7.88
N LYS A 126 -5.45 -5.08 8.79
CA LYS A 126 -5.65 -4.94 10.23
C LYS A 126 -4.32 -4.74 10.92
N MET A 127 -4.33 -3.93 11.95
CA MET A 127 -3.20 -3.78 12.85
C MET A 127 -3.54 -4.43 14.18
N ILE A 128 -2.71 -5.36 14.62
CA ILE A 128 -2.83 -6.06 15.88
C ILE A 128 -1.86 -5.43 16.87
N PHE A 129 -2.39 -4.98 17.99
CA PHE A 129 -1.67 -4.34 19.08
C PHE A 129 -1.62 -5.28 20.26
N VAL A 130 -0.41 -5.66 20.64
CA VAL A 130 -0.15 -6.52 21.80
C VAL A 130 0.65 -5.72 22.81
N GLY A 131 0.10 -5.58 24.01
CA GLY A 131 0.64 -4.75 25.06
C GLY A 131 0.64 -5.43 26.42
N PHE A 132 1.15 -4.68 27.38
CA PHE A 132 1.13 -5.03 28.80
C PHE A 132 0.18 -4.09 29.51
N ASP A 133 -0.45 -4.58 30.57
CA ASP A 133 -1.18 -3.75 31.51
C ASP A 133 -0.20 -2.88 32.33
N HIS A 134 -0.73 -1.97 33.14
CA HIS A 134 0.07 -1.07 33.97
C HIS A 134 0.93 -1.78 35.03
N GLU A 135 0.66 -3.05 35.33
CA GLU A 135 1.44 -3.87 36.27
C GLU A 135 2.48 -4.73 35.53
N GLU A 136 2.77 -4.39 34.27
CA GLU A 136 3.65 -5.15 33.36
C GLU A 136 3.21 -6.61 33.16
N ARG A 137 1.93 -6.91 33.38
CA ARG A 137 1.37 -8.22 33.07
C ARG A 137 0.89 -8.21 31.64
N LEU A 138 1.11 -9.32 30.94
CA LEU A 138 0.57 -9.49 29.61
C LEU A 138 -0.96 -9.35 29.67
N HIS A 139 -1.50 -8.40 28.91
CA HIS A 139 -2.95 -8.27 28.80
C HIS A 139 -3.49 -9.58 28.15
N PRO A 140 -4.54 -10.22 28.70
CA PRO A 140 -5.04 -11.50 28.18
C PRO A 140 -5.70 -11.38 26.80
N GLY A 141 -5.72 -10.19 26.21
CA GLY A 141 -6.23 -9.92 24.88
C GLY A 141 -5.34 -8.95 24.12
N PHE A 142 -5.63 -8.78 22.84
CA PHE A 142 -5.00 -7.80 21.95
C PHE A 142 -6.06 -6.89 21.35
N GLU A 143 -5.65 -5.72 20.90
CA GLU A 143 -6.52 -4.83 20.15
C GLU A 143 -6.26 -4.94 18.66
N VAL A 144 -7.30 -4.74 17.87
CA VAL A 144 -7.25 -4.77 16.42
C VAL A 144 -7.83 -3.49 15.87
N TYR A 145 -7.01 -2.72 15.17
CA TYR A 145 -7.49 -1.61 14.37
C TYR A 145 -7.75 -2.07 12.93
N ASP A 146 -8.99 -1.95 12.48
CA ASP A 146 -9.39 -2.22 11.10
C ASP A 146 -9.20 -0.96 10.26
N THR A 147 -8.22 -0.96 9.35
CA THR A 147 -7.87 0.25 8.59
C THR A 147 -8.90 0.60 7.52
N GLN A 148 -9.76 -0.35 7.13
CA GLN A 148 -10.82 -0.09 6.15
C GLN A 148 -12.03 0.57 6.81
N LYS A 149 -12.35 0.13 8.03
CA LYS A 149 -13.48 0.67 8.80
C LYS A 149 -13.10 1.87 9.67
N CYS A 150 -11.81 2.04 9.93
CA CYS A 150 -11.29 2.98 10.92
C CYS A 150 -11.84 2.73 12.33
N GLU A 151 -11.97 1.45 12.71
CA GLU A 151 -12.59 1.01 13.96
C GLU A 151 -11.65 0.14 14.79
N TRP A 152 -11.72 0.32 16.11
CA TRP A 152 -11.02 -0.52 17.08
C TRP A 152 -11.88 -1.69 17.55
N ASN A 153 -11.27 -2.86 17.72
CA ASN A 153 -11.92 -4.05 18.24
C ASN A 153 -11.00 -4.73 19.28
N GLN A 154 -11.55 -5.09 20.43
CA GLN A 154 -10.82 -5.85 21.44
C GLN A 154 -11.02 -7.36 21.24
N VAL A 155 -9.93 -8.13 21.28
CA VAL A 155 -9.96 -9.59 21.15
C VAL A 155 -9.33 -10.20 22.39
N VAL A 156 -10.12 -10.96 23.17
CA VAL A 156 -9.64 -11.63 24.39
C VAL A 156 -9.21 -13.06 24.05
N LEU A 157 -7.98 -13.43 24.41
CA LEU A 157 -7.49 -14.81 24.29
C LEU A 157 -8.02 -15.63 25.47
N GLN A 158 -8.63 -16.77 25.18
CA GLN A 158 -9.21 -17.64 26.20
C GLN A 158 -8.16 -18.47 26.98
N THR A 159 -6.89 -18.47 26.56
CA THR A 159 -5.87 -19.42 27.07
C THR A 159 -4.46 -18.83 27.29
N ALA A 160 -4.27 -17.52 27.23
CA ALA A 160 -2.92 -16.94 27.35
C ALA A 160 -2.37 -17.02 28.79
N GLN A 161 -1.25 -17.74 28.97
CA GLN A 161 -0.37 -17.58 30.14
C GLN A 161 0.69 -16.51 29.85
N PRO A 162 1.16 -15.76 30.86
CA PRO A 162 2.16 -14.72 30.68
C PRO A 162 3.50 -15.34 30.27
N ALA A 163 3.87 -15.18 29.00
CA ALA A 163 5.22 -15.42 28.51
C ALA A 163 5.61 -14.27 27.58
N HIS A 164 6.90 -13.92 27.56
CA HIS A 164 7.45 -12.90 26.66
C HIS A 164 6.99 -13.17 25.22
N ILE A 165 6.22 -12.27 24.64
CA ILE A 165 5.71 -12.42 23.27
C ILE A 165 6.69 -11.77 22.30
N GLY A 166 7.28 -12.59 21.45
CA GLY A 166 7.66 -12.16 20.10
C GLY A 166 6.48 -12.47 19.19
N ALA A 167 5.98 -11.48 18.45
CA ALA A 167 4.89 -11.69 17.52
C ALA A 167 5.40 -11.60 16.09
N ILE A 168 4.97 -12.54 15.24
CA ILE A 168 5.35 -12.61 13.83
C ILE A 168 4.05 -12.58 13.03
N GLY A 169 3.90 -11.54 12.19
CA GLY A 169 2.83 -11.48 11.21
C GLY A 169 3.31 -11.99 9.87
N VAL A 170 2.51 -12.85 9.24
CA VAL A 170 2.65 -13.14 7.81
C VAL A 170 1.70 -12.21 7.07
N ILE A 171 2.26 -11.40 6.18
CA ILE A 171 1.47 -10.63 5.20
C ILE A 171 1.31 -11.57 4.00
N GLU A 172 0.10 -12.09 3.79
CA GLU A 172 -0.29 -12.69 2.49
C GLU A 172 -0.87 -11.61 1.57
#